data_AF-A0AAW0BPQ7-F1
#
_entry.id   AF-A0AAW0BPQ7-F1
#
_cell.length_a   1.000
_cell.length_b   1.000
_cell.length_c   1.000
_cell.angle_alpha   90.00
_cell.angle_beta   90.00
_cell.angle_gamma   90.00
#
_symmetry.space_group_name_H-M   'P 1'
#
loop_
_entity.id
_entity.type
_entity.pdbx_description
1 polymer ?
#
loop_
_entity_poly.entity_id
_entity_poly.type
_entity_poly.pdbx_seq_one_letter_code
_entity_poly.pdbx_strand_id
1 'polypeptide(L)'
;MHSYSATFLLFLLLLHVIPVQSVDVPVSWRKPNITASWNERIDRASIAIQKVLDMLDGNLTVQGSVDAAATLHALLPQLDHAAKQTNYKDKMYEFFTRYPTASIMAKSLKMFGLTAVWAYTTYQDPQFLSVAKDSWSSARNYTWLKEDLLSANKSIKLNYDHLQQQCDGGDAFLPALSKIKLNLV
;
A
#
# COMPACT_ATOMS: atom_id res chain seq x y z
N MET A 1 19.74 -48.03 -0.59
CA MET A 1 18.89 -46.91 -0.10
C MET A 1 19.82 -45.72 0.08
N HIS A 2 19.71 -44.56 -0.56
CA HIS A 2 18.68 -43.96 -1.41
C HIS A 2 19.36 -43.22 -2.57
N SER A 3 18.97 -43.55 -3.80
CA SER A 3 19.30 -42.76 -4.99
C SER A 3 18.14 -41.82 -5.25
N TYR A 4 18.18 -40.63 -4.64
CA TYR A 4 17.29 -39.52 -4.96
C TYR A 4 18.12 -38.24 -4.81
N SER A 5 18.52 -37.60 -5.91
CA SER A 5 18.97 -36.19 -5.85
C SER A 5 19.12 -35.50 -7.21
N ALA A 6 19.24 -36.22 -8.32
CA ALA A 6 19.39 -35.57 -9.62
C ALA A 6 18.04 -35.07 -10.19
N THR A 7 16.97 -35.83 -10.02
CA THR A 7 15.63 -35.49 -10.55
C THR A 7 14.92 -34.40 -9.75
N PHE A 8 15.19 -34.27 -8.45
CA PHE A 8 14.58 -33.22 -7.61
C PHE A 8 15.16 -31.83 -7.90
N LEU A 9 16.47 -31.75 -8.18
CA LEU A 9 17.13 -30.51 -8.59
C LEU A 9 16.68 -30.06 -9.99
N LEU A 10 16.42 -30.99 -10.90
CA LEU A 10 15.89 -30.69 -12.24
C LEU A 10 14.46 -30.11 -12.16
N PHE A 11 13.64 -30.59 -11.22
CA PHE A 11 12.28 -30.09 -10.99
C PHE A 11 12.27 -28.68 -10.35
N LEU A 12 13.25 -28.37 -9.49
CA LEU A 12 13.41 -27.04 -8.90
C LEU A 12 13.98 -26.01 -9.88
N LEU A 13 14.83 -26.41 -10.83
CA LEU A 13 15.33 -25.53 -11.90
C LEU A 13 14.25 -25.18 -12.94
N LEU A 14 13.30 -26.06 -13.20
CA LEU A 14 12.17 -25.80 -14.11
C LEU A 14 11.11 -24.85 -13.53
N LEU A 15 11.09 -24.62 -12.21
CA LEU A 15 10.19 -23.64 -11.57
C LEU A 15 10.68 -22.19 -11.65
N HIS A 16 11.93 -21.95 -12.07
CA HIS A 16 12.54 -20.61 -12.13
C HIS A 16 12.41 -19.92 -13.50
N VAL A 17 11.68 -20.52 -14.43
CA VAL A 17 11.43 -19.93 -15.76
C VAL A 17 9.93 -19.83 -16.01
N ILE A 18 9.22 -19.15 -15.12
CA ILE A 18 7.97 -18.51 -15.54
C ILE A 18 8.42 -17.25 -16.26
N PRO A 19 8.35 -17.17 -17.60
CA PRO A 19 8.52 -15.88 -18.24
C PRO A 19 7.54 -14.94 -17.58
N VAL A 20 8.00 -13.78 -17.10
CA VAL A 20 7.07 -12.71 -16.81
C VAL A 20 6.30 -12.50 -18.09
N GLN A 21 5.05 -12.95 -18.08
CA GLN A 21 4.11 -12.51 -19.06
C GLN A 21 3.95 -11.02 -18.76
N SER A 22 4.46 -10.18 -19.66
CA SER A 22 4.02 -8.79 -19.67
C SER A 22 2.50 -8.87 -19.72
N VAL A 23 1.86 -8.57 -18.60
CA VAL A 23 0.40 -8.46 -18.57
C VAL A 23 0.11 -7.26 -19.46
N ASP A 24 -0.17 -7.52 -20.72
CA ASP A 24 -0.61 -6.51 -21.66
C ASP A 24 -1.96 -6.02 -21.16
N VAL A 25 -1.92 -4.97 -20.33
CA VAL A 25 -3.12 -4.35 -19.79
C VAL A 25 -3.94 -3.85 -20.98
N PRO A 26 -5.14 -4.41 -21.23
CA PRO A 26 -5.93 -4.03 -22.38
C PRO A 26 -6.15 -2.52 -22.41
N VAL A 27 -6.08 -1.91 -23.61
CA VAL A 27 -6.28 -0.45 -23.73
C VAL A 27 -7.64 -0.02 -23.18
N SER A 28 -8.65 -0.89 -23.26
CA SER A 28 -9.98 -0.71 -22.67
C SER A 28 -9.97 -0.58 -21.14
N TRP A 29 -8.97 -1.11 -20.44
CA TRP A 29 -8.82 -0.98 -18.98
C TRP A 29 -8.23 0.37 -18.57
N ARG A 30 -7.52 1.06 -19.47
CA ARG A 30 -6.92 2.37 -19.18
C ARG A 30 -7.96 3.50 -19.16
N LYS A 31 -9.08 3.31 -19.88
CA LYS A 31 -10.20 4.26 -19.97
C LYS A 31 -11.52 3.48 -19.97
N PRO A 32 -11.90 2.88 -18.83
CA PRO A 32 -13.15 2.14 -18.76
C PRO A 32 -14.31 3.11 -19.02
N ASN A 33 -15.25 2.70 -19.87
CA ASN A 33 -16.51 3.43 -20.05
C ASN A 33 -17.43 3.12 -18.87
N ILE A 34 -17.34 3.90 -17.79
CA ILE A 34 -18.13 3.66 -16.58
C ILE A 34 -19.51 4.32 -16.74
N THR A 35 -20.49 3.52 -17.13
CA THR A 35 -21.88 3.96 -17.36
C THR A 35 -22.71 4.06 -16.07
N ALA A 36 -22.29 3.37 -15.00
CA ALA A 36 -22.97 3.42 -13.71
C ALA A 36 -22.96 4.83 -13.12
N SER A 37 -24.08 5.26 -12.52
CA SER A 37 -24.17 6.55 -11.83
C SER A 37 -23.26 6.61 -10.60
N TRP A 38 -22.98 7.79 -10.06
CA TRP A 38 -22.17 7.92 -8.84
C TRP A 38 -22.80 7.19 -7.65
N ASN A 39 -24.11 7.36 -7.45
CA ASN A 39 -24.84 6.71 -6.37
C ASN A 39 -24.83 5.19 -6.52
N GLU A 40 -25.02 4.68 -7.73
CA GLU A 40 -24.94 3.24 -7.99
C GLU A 40 -23.57 2.65 -7.65
N ARG A 41 -22.48 3.40 -7.89
CA ARG A 41 -21.12 2.97 -7.51
C ARG A 41 -20.94 2.95 -5.99
N ILE A 42 -21.47 3.96 -5.29
CA ILE A 42 -21.47 3.99 -3.82
C ILE A 42 -22.27 2.80 -3.28
N ASP A 43 -23.46 2.53 -3.79
CA ASP A 43 -24.31 1.41 -3.33
C ASP A 43 -23.60 0.07 -3.50
N ARG A 44 -22.99 -0.17 -4.67
CA ARG A 44 -22.20 -1.38 -4.93
C ARG A 44 -21.01 -1.50 -3.97
N ALA A 45 -20.30 -0.39 -3.71
CA ALA A 45 -19.17 -0.36 -2.79
C ALA A 45 -19.60 -0.61 -1.34
N SER A 46 -20.71 0.01 -0.90
CA SER A 46 -21.31 -0.20 0.42
C SER A 46 -21.71 -1.65 0.63
N ILE A 47 -22.35 -2.29 -0.35
CA ILE A 47 -22.70 -3.72 -0.30
C ILE A 47 -21.44 -4.58 -0.17
N ALA A 48 -20.40 -4.29 -0.94
CA ALA A 48 -19.15 -5.05 -0.89
C ALA A 48 -18.43 -4.90 0.46
N ILE A 49 -18.34 -3.68 1.00
CA ILE A 49 -17.75 -3.42 2.31
C ILE A 49 -18.57 -4.09 3.41
N GLN A 50 -19.90 -4.03 3.36
CA GLN A 50 -20.75 -4.72 4.33
C GLN A 50 -20.49 -6.23 4.32
N LYS A 51 -20.39 -6.84 3.14
CA LYS A 51 -20.05 -8.26 3.04
C LYS A 51 -18.71 -8.61 3.67
N VAL A 52 -17.69 -7.76 3.48
CA VAL A 52 -16.38 -7.94 4.13
C VAL A 52 -16.47 -7.80 5.65
N LEU A 53 -17.25 -6.83 6.13
CA LEU A 53 -17.51 -6.66 7.56
C LEU A 53 -18.20 -7.89 8.14
N ASP A 54 -19.24 -8.40 7.48
CA ASP A 54 -19.97 -9.60 7.93
C ASP A 54 -19.07 -10.84 7.96
N MET A 55 -18.21 -11.02 6.95
CA MET A 55 -17.26 -12.13 6.90
C MET A 55 -16.19 -12.10 7.98
N LEU A 56 -15.94 -10.93 8.57
CA LEU A 56 -14.90 -10.70 9.59
C LEU A 56 -15.52 -10.34 10.96
N ASP A 57 -16.80 -10.63 11.18
CA ASP A 57 -17.55 -10.31 12.41
C ASP A 57 -17.42 -8.84 12.83
N GLY A 58 -17.35 -7.94 11.84
CA GLY A 58 -17.14 -6.50 12.02
C GLY A 58 -15.74 -6.12 12.53
N ASN A 59 -14.91 -7.10 12.83
CA ASN A 59 -13.56 -6.99 13.35
C ASN A 59 -12.59 -7.17 12.18
N LEU A 60 -12.35 -6.08 11.43
CA LEU A 60 -11.45 -6.01 10.25
C LEU A 60 -9.96 -6.26 10.57
N THR A 61 -9.68 -7.09 11.57
CA THR A 61 -8.38 -7.62 11.92
C THR A 61 -8.03 -8.79 11.02
N VAL A 62 -6.76 -8.85 10.62
CA VAL A 62 -6.20 -10.00 9.92
C VAL A 62 -5.08 -10.54 10.81
N GLN A 63 -5.20 -11.81 11.21
CA GLN A 63 -4.25 -12.43 12.14
C GLN A 63 -2.83 -12.37 11.55
N GLY A 64 -1.90 -11.80 12.33
CA GLY A 64 -0.50 -11.69 11.95
C GLY A 64 -0.17 -10.61 10.91
N SER A 65 -1.14 -9.82 10.41
CA SER A 65 -0.87 -8.78 9.40
C SER A 65 -1.57 -7.45 9.70
N VAL A 66 -0.79 -6.49 10.20
CA VAL A 66 -1.24 -5.11 10.41
C VAL A 66 -1.45 -4.40 9.07
N ASP A 67 -0.62 -4.64 8.06
CA ASP A 67 -0.80 -4.02 6.73
C ASP A 67 -2.10 -4.45 6.07
N ALA A 68 -2.47 -5.73 6.17
CA ALA A 68 -3.75 -6.21 5.64
C ALA A 68 -4.92 -5.56 6.40
N ALA A 69 -4.85 -5.51 7.73
CA ALA A 69 -5.85 -4.81 8.53
C ALA A 69 -5.95 -3.33 8.16
N ALA A 70 -4.82 -2.61 8.05
CA ALA A 70 -4.76 -1.21 7.66
C ALA A 70 -5.36 -0.97 6.27
N THR A 71 -5.08 -1.87 5.31
CA THR A 71 -5.63 -1.81 3.95
C THR A 71 -7.15 -1.91 3.96
N LEU A 72 -7.71 -2.88 4.70
CA LEU A 72 -9.16 -3.03 4.82
C LEU A 72 -9.79 -1.81 5.50
N HIS A 73 -9.16 -1.30 6.57
CA HIS A 73 -9.64 -0.10 7.25
C HIS A 73 -9.53 1.17 6.39
N ALA A 74 -8.59 1.25 5.45
CA ALA A 74 -8.48 2.39 4.53
C ALA A 74 -9.72 2.55 3.63
N LEU A 75 -10.44 1.46 3.36
CA LEU A 75 -11.64 1.48 2.51
C LEU A 75 -12.82 2.18 3.19
N LEU A 76 -12.89 2.12 4.52
CA LEU A 76 -13.98 2.70 5.29
C LEU A 76 -14.08 4.23 5.16
N PRO A 77 -13.03 5.03 5.49
CA PRO A 77 -13.07 6.47 5.28
C PRO A 77 -13.17 6.84 3.80
N GLN A 78 -12.64 6.04 2.87
CA GLN A 78 -12.81 6.28 1.44
C GLN A 78 -14.27 6.20 1.01
N LEU A 79 -15.00 5.19 1.48
CA LEU A 79 -16.44 5.07 1.23
C LEU A 79 -17.21 6.22 1.87
N ASP A 80 -16.91 6.55 3.12
CA ASP A 80 -17.53 7.66 3.83
C ASP A 80 -17.30 9.01 3.13
N HIS A 81 -16.08 9.24 2.63
CA HIS A 81 -15.74 10.42 1.84
C HIS A 81 -16.55 10.48 0.54
N ALA A 82 -16.61 9.37 -0.20
CA ALA A 82 -17.36 9.29 -1.46
C ALA A 82 -18.87 9.50 -1.25
N ALA A 83 -19.41 8.94 -0.17
CA ALA A 83 -20.82 9.02 0.21
C ALA A 83 -21.18 10.28 1.01
N LYS A 84 -20.20 11.13 1.36
CA LYS A 84 -20.37 12.34 2.20
C LYS A 84 -21.04 12.03 3.55
N GLN A 85 -20.61 10.96 4.20
CA GLN A 85 -21.12 10.49 5.48
C GLN A 85 -19.97 10.22 6.46
N THR A 86 -20.28 9.80 7.69
CA THR A 86 -19.26 9.52 8.72
C THR A 86 -19.53 8.25 9.52
N ASN A 87 -20.19 7.26 8.90
CA ASN A 87 -20.68 6.05 9.56
C ASN A 87 -19.55 5.17 10.14
N TYR A 88 -18.33 5.28 9.61
CA TYR A 88 -17.20 4.45 10.01
C TYR A 88 -16.16 5.20 10.85
N LYS A 89 -16.44 6.43 11.30
CA LYS A 89 -15.51 7.20 12.13
C LYS A 89 -15.10 6.44 13.41
N ASP A 90 -16.07 5.82 14.08
CA ASP A 90 -15.81 5.08 15.34
C ASP A 90 -14.95 3.84 15.13
N LYS A 91 -15.14 3.12 14.01
CA LYS A 91 -14.26 2.00 13.63
C LYS A 91 -12.82 2.45 13.38
N MET A 92 -12.62 3.68 12.90
CA MET A 92 -11.28 4.23 12.75
C MET A 92 -10.61 4.53 14.09
N TYR A 93 -11.36 5.04 15.08
CA TYR A 93 -10.83 5.19 16.44
C TYR A 93 -10.46 3.84 17.04
N GLU A 94 -11.32 2.84 16.90
CA GLU A 94 -11.07 1.48 17.38
C GLU A 94 -9.77 0.91 16.78
N PHE A 95 -9.60 1.06 15.46
CA PHE A 95 -8.41 0.63 14.74
C PHE A 95 -7.12 1.29 15.27
N PHE A 96 -7.08 2.62 15.33
CA PHE A 96 -5.88 3.33 15.77
C PHE A 96 -5.59 3.15 17.27
N THR A 97 -6.62 2.86 18.08
CA THR A 97 -6.45 2.52 19.50
C THR A 97 -5.86 1.11 19.67
N ARG A 98 -6.30 0.14 18.86
CA ARG A 98 -5.83 -1.25 18.89
C ARG A 98 -4.35 -1.37 18.47
N TYR A 99 -3.92 -0.51 17.55
CA TYR A 99 -2.60 -0.57 16.94
C TYR A 99 -1.79 0.69 17.31
N PRO A 100 -1.30 0.82 18.55
CA PRO A 100 -0.58 2.01 18.98
C PRO A 100 0.68 2.24 18.15
N THR A 101 0.84 3.48 17.68
CA THR A 101 1.76 3.91 16.62
C THR A 101 3.18 3.39 16.78
N ALA A 102 3.73 3.37 18.01
CA ALA A 102 5.11 2.96 18.28
C ALA A 102 5.42 1.49 17.93
N SER A 103 4.48 0.57 18.10
CA SER A 103 4.69 -0.86 17.81
C SER A 103 4.54 -1.18 16.31
N ILE A 104 3.80 -0.34 15.59
CA ILE A 104 3.40 -0.52 14.19
C ILE A 104 4.38 0.11 13.21
N MET A 105 4.97 1.25 13.58
CA MET A 105 5.87 2.03 12.73
C MET A 105 7.11 1.24 12.26
N ALA A 106 7.48 0.15 12.93
CA ALA A 106 8.56 -0.74 12.52
C ALA A 106 8.16 -1.81 11.47
N LYS A 107 6.86 -2.07 11.27
CA LYS A 107 6.37 -3.23 10.49
C LYS A 107 5.44 -2.87 9.34
N SER A 108 4.60 -1.85 9.48
CA SER A 108 3.48 -1.59 8.56
C SER A 108 3.23 -0.10 8.33
N LEU A 109 4.32 0.65 8.16
CA LEU A 109 4.31 2.12 8.14
C LEU A 109 3.49 2.72 6.99
N LYS A 110 3.57 2.11 5.81
CA LYS A 110 2.98 2.64 4.57
C LYS A 110 1.45 2.62 4.62
N MET A 111 0.86 1.45 4.85
CA MET A 111 -0.60 1.33 4.84
C MET A 111 -1.22 1.99 6.06
N PHE A 112 -0.59 1.87 7.23
CA PHE A 112 -1.06 2.53 8.45
C PHE A 112 -1.15 4.05 8.31
N GLY A 113 -0.09 4.68 7.76
CA GLY A 113 -0.08 6.11 7.50
C GLY A 113 -1.10 6.54 6.44
N LEU A 114 -1.23 5.79 5.35
CA LEU A 114 -2.22 6.07 4.30
C LEU A 114 -3.66 5.99 4.84
N THR A 115 -3.95 5.00 5.68
CA THR A 115 -5.24 4.87 6.37
C THR A 115 -5.54 6.09 7.24
N ALA A 116 -4.54 6.62 7.95
CA ALA A 116 -4.68 7.82 8.78
C ALA A 116 -4.94 9.08 7.93
N VAL A 117 -4.27 9.21 6.78
CA VAL A 117 -4.51 10.31 5.83
C VAL A 117 -5.95 10.28 5.31
N TRP A 118 -6.46 9.11 4.91
CA TRP A 118 -7.85 8.98 4.49
C TRP A 118 -8.83 9.33 5.62
N ALA A 119 -8.58 8.83 6.84
CA ALA A 119 -9.41 9.15 7.99
C ALA A 119 -9.42 10.66 8.29
N TYR A 120 -8.27 11.33 8.26
CA TYR A 120 -8.21 12.78 8.45
C TYR A 120 -8.91 13.55 7.33
N THR A 121 -8.68 13.16 6.07
CA THR A 121 -9.30 13.82 4.91
C THR A 121 -10.83 13.73 4.95
N THR A 122 -11.35 12.62 5.48
CA THR A 122 -12.79 12.35 5.56
C THR A 122 -13.44 13.03 6.76
N TYR A 123 -12.85 12.87 7.94
CA TYR A 123 -13.49 13.26 9.21
C TYR A 123 -12.96 14.56 9.81
N GLN A 124 -11.88 15.11 9.24
CA GLN A 124 -11.19 16.33 9.69
C GLN A 124 -10.80 16.33 11.17
N ASP A 125 -10.56 15.13 11.72
CA ASP A 125 -10.28 14.96 13.14
C ASP A 125 -8.77 15.09 13.44
N PRO A 126 -8.36 15.98 14.37
CA PRO A 126 -6.95 16.16 14.71
C PRO A 126 -6.24 14.89 15.19
N GLN A 127 -6.96 13.93 15.78
CA GLN A 127 -6.36 12.68 16.23
C GLN A 127 -5.82 11.86 15.03
N PHE A 128 -6.58 11.78 13.94
CA PHE A 128 -6.13 11.10 12.72
C PHE A 128 -4.97 11.84 12.05
N LEU A 129 -4.97 13.18 12.10
CA LEU A 129 -3.85 13.99 11.62
C LEU A 129 -2.56 13.70 12.40
N SER A 130 -2.66 13.54 13.72
CA SER A 130 -1.50 13.19 14.55
C SER A 130 -0.89 11.87 14.09
N VAL A 131 -1.71 10.83 13.91
CA VAL A 131 -1.24 9.52 13.45
C VAL A 131 -0.61 9.58 12.06
N ALA A 132 -1.21 10.37 11.15
CA ALA A 132 -0.67 10.57 9.81
C ALA A 132 0.71 11.26 9.85
N LYS A 133 0.88 12.28 10.69
CA LYS A 133 2.15 13.00 10.90
C LYS A 133 3.22 12.09 11.49
N ASP A 134 2.87 11.27 12.46
CA ASP A 134 3.82 10.33 13.08
C ASP A 134 4.30 9.30 12.06
N SER A 135 3.37 8.74 11.28
CA SER A 135 3.68 7.78 10.22
C SER A 135 4.57 8.41 9.14
N TRP A 136 4.26 9.63 8.72
CA TRP A 136 5.09 10.38 7.77
C TRP A 136 6.49 10.66 8.32
N SER A 137 6.59 11.13 9.56
CA SER A 137 7.86 11.45 10.21
C SER A 137 8.75 10.21 10.35
N SER A 138 8.17 9.07 10.69
CA SER A 138 8.89 7.81 10.70
C SER A 138 9.32 7.38 9.29
N ALA A 139 8.48 7.57 8.26
CA ALA A 139 8.80 7.21 6.88
C ALA A 139 9.94 8.09 6.30
N ARG A 140 10.03 9.35 6.75
CA ARG A 140 11.13 10.26 6.41
C ARG A 140 12.50 9.76 6.88
N ASN A 141 12.57 8.91 7.90
CA ASN A 141 13.84 8.30 8.29
C ASN A 141 14.40 7.39 7.18
N TYR A 142 13.53 6.72 6.45
CA TYR A 142 13.88 5.77 5.39
C TYR A 142 13.80 6.36 3.97
N THR A 143 13.24 7.56 3.84
CA THR A 143 13.14 8.26 2.55
C THR A 143 14.29 9.26 2.41
N TRP A 144 14.97 9.22 1.26
CA TRP A 144 15.99 10.20 0.91
C TRP A 144 15.38 11.26 0.01
N LEU A 145 15.51 12.53 0.40
CA LEU A 145 15.22 13.64 -0.49
C LEU A 145 16.49 14.08 -1.20
N LYS A 146 16.32 14.89 -2.24
CA LYS A 146 17.43 15.46 -2.98
C LYS A 146 18.34 16.28 -2.06
N GLU A 147 17.78 16.95 -1.07
CA GLU A 147 18.50 17.72 -0.06
C GLU A 147 19.28 16.82 0.91
N ASP A 148 18.76 15.61 1.21
CA ASP A 148 19.45 14.61 2.04
C ASP A 148 20.69 14.04 1.32
N LEU A 149 20.65 13.96 -0.03
CA LEU A 149 21.79 13.54 -0.86
C LEU A 149 22.89 14.62 -0.92
N LEU A 150 22.51 15.90 -0.86
CA LEU A 150 23.43 17.03 -0.96
C LEU A 150 24.10 17.37 0.39
N SER A 151 23.47 17.01 1.50
CA SER A 151 23.93 17.38 2.85
C SER A 151 24.92 16.40 3.49
N ALA A 152 25.26 15.28 2.82
CA ALA A 152 26.19 14.24 3.27
C ALA A 152 25.93 13.65 4.69
N ASN A 153 24.83 14.02 5.35
CA ASN A 153 24.57 13.75 6.77
C ASN A 153 23.87 12.41 7.04
N LYS A 154 23.24 11.80 6.03
CA LYS A 154 22.80 10.40 6.12
C LYS A 154 23.88 9.52 5.51
N SER A 155 24.82 9.04 6.31
CA SER A 155 25.88 8.14 5.85
C SER A 155 25.43 6.67 5.92
N ILE A 156 24.53 6.26 5.02
CA ILE A 156 24.52 4.86 4.57
C ILE A 156 25.21 4.89 3.22
N LYS A 157 26.33 4.17 3.07
CA LYS A 157 26.96 3.93 1.76
C LYS A 157 26.01 3.08 0.91
N LEU A 158 24.92 3.67 0.43
CA LEU A 158 24.18 3.13 -0.69
C LEU A 158 25.09 3.33 -1.90
N ASN A 159 25.51 2.21 -2.50
CA ASN A 159 26.25 2.23 -3.76
C ASN A 159 25.28 2.71 -4.85
N TYR A 160 25.23 4.03 -5.03
CA TYR A 160 24.29 4.68 -5.94
C TYR A 160 24.51 4.21 -7.36
N ASP A 161 25.77 3.98 -7.76
CA ASP A 161 26.13 3.43 -9.06
C ASP A 161 25.52 2.03 -9.29
N HIS A 162 25.46 1.21 -8.23
CA HIS A 162 24.82 -0.10 -8.28
C HIS A 162 23.29 -0.03 -8.39
N LEU A 163 22.65 0.90 -7.67
CA LEU A 163 21.19 1.12 -7.77
C LEU A 163 20.81 1.73 -9.13
N GLN A 164 21.62 2.66 -9.63
CA GLN A 164 21.46 3.28 -10.94
C GLN A 164 21.60 2.22 -12.05
N GLN A 165 22.60 1.32 -11.96
CA GLN A 165 22.72 0.17 -12.88
C GLN A 165 21.51 -0.77 -12.84
N GLN A 166 20.90 -0.99 -11.67
CA GLN A 166 19.66 -1.77 -11.56
C GLN A 166 18.46 -1.06 -12.19
N CYS A 167 18.37 0.26 -12.07
CA CYS A 167 17.27 1.06 -12.63
C CYS A 167 17.40 1.32 -14.14
N ASP A 168 18.63 1.44 -14.66
CA ASP A 168 18.92 1.77 -16.06
C ASP A 168 18.96 0.53 -16.98
N GLY A 169 18.56 -0.64 -16.47
CA GLY A 169 18.33 -1.83 -17.29
C GLY A 169 19.45 -2.84 -17.28
N GLY A 170 19.82 -3.34 -16.09
CA GLY A 170 20.19 -4.74 -15.97
C GLY A 170 18.96 -5.60 -16.26
N ASP A 171 18.70 -5.82 -17.55
CA ASP A 171 17.67 -6.66 -18.17
C ASP A 171 16.36 -6.89 -17.37
N ALA A 172 15.35 -6.11 -17.77
CA ALA A 172 13.92 -6.32 -17.57
C ALA A 172 13.39 -6.31 -16.13
N PHE A 173 12.94 -5.13 -15.65
CA PHE A 173 11.59 -4.92 -15.11
C PHE A 173 11.28 -3.42 -14.89
N LEU A 174 10.17 -2.94 -15.48
CA LEU A 174 9.47 -1.67 -15.23
C LEU A 174 9.98 -0.38 -15.91
N PRO A 175 9.60 -0.13 -17.18
CA PRO A 175 9.72 1.20 -17.80
C PRO A 175 8.69 2.24 -17.29
N ALA A 176 7.94 1.96 -16.22
CA ALA A 176 6.77 2.76 -15.85
C ALA A 176 7.04 3.92 -14.87
N LEU A 177 8.22 3.98 -14.23
CA LEU A 177 8.50 5.00 -13.21
C LEU A 177 9.29 6.21 -13.73
N SER A 178 9.85 6.16 -14.95
CA SER A 178 10.61 7.27 -15.54
C SER A 178 9.75 8.48 -15.96
N LYS A 179 8.42 8.42 -15.79
CA LYS A 179 7.49 9.47 -16.23
C LYS A 179 6.74 10.20 -15.11
N ILE A 180 6.97 9.86 -13.84
CA ILE A 180 6.35 10.60 -12.74
C ILE A 180 7.23 11.83 -12.41
N LYS A 181 7.04 12.92 -13.14
CA LYS A 181 7.45 14.25 -12.67
C LYS A 181 6.52 14.65 -11.52
N LEU A 182 6.93 14.39 -10.29
CA LEU A 182 6.38 15.06 -9.12
C LEU A 182 6.92 16.49 -9.13
N ASN A 183 6.18 17.41 -9.76
CA ASN A 183 6.35 18.84 -9.52
C ASN A 183 5.72 19.14 -8.15
N LEU A 184 6.56 19.18 -7.11
CA LEU A 184 6.17 19.75 -5.83
C LEU A 184 6.46 21.25 -5.87
N VAL A 185 5.40 22.05 -5.76
CA VAL A 185 5.43 23.48 -5.43
C VAL A 185 5.52 23.60 -3.92
#